data_AF-A0A0W1QJI2-F1
#
_entry.id   AF-A0A0W1QJI2-F1
#
_cell.length_a   1.000
_cell.length_b   1.000
_cell.length_c   1.000
_cell.angle_alpha   90.00
_cell.angle_beta   90.00
_cell.angle_gamma   90.00
#
_symmetry.space_group_name_H-M   'P 1'
#
loop_
_entity.id
_entity.type
_entity.pdbx_description
1 polymer ?
#
loop_
_entity_poly.entity_id
_entity_poly.type
_entity_poly.pdbx_seq_one_letter_code
_entity_poly.pdbx_strand_id
1 'polypeptide(L)'
;MLIATKPFTYATRRLKAGDTFEPRTRAHERLLIALKRAQRSAGENQPDEQQDPAPQAPAPKGDDLASLRKAYEVKFGKRPYHGWDAATLTEKIGAA
;
A
#
# COMPACT_ATOMS: atom_id res chain seq x y z
N MET A 1 11.88 -13.47 9.47
CA MET A 1 10.78 -13.28 10.44
C MET A 1 9.77 -12.27 9.88
N LEU A 2 8.53 -12.33 10.36
CA LEU A 2 7.46 -11.38 10.00
C LEU A 2 6.98 -10.65 11.26
N ILE A 3 6.53 -9.41 11.08
CA ILE A 3 5.83 -8.62 12.10
C ILE A 3 4.37 -8.52 11.68
N ALA A 4 3.45 -8.85 12.58
CA ALA A 4 2.02 -8.68 12.36
C ALA A 4 1.67 -7.19 12.32
N THR A 5 0.97 -6.74 11.30
CA THR A 5 0.56 -5.32 11.17
C THR A 5 -0.84 -5.07 11.72
N LYS A 6 -1.62 -6.13 11.90
CA LYS A 6 -3.01 -6.11 12.39
C LYS A 6 -3.22 -7.28 13.35
N PRO A 7 -4.24 -7.25 14.24
CA PRO A 7 -4.57 -8.41 15.04
C PRO A 7 -5.09 -9.56 14.16
N PHE A 8 -4.52 -10.76 14.32
CA PHE A 8 -4.99 -11.97 13.64
C PHE A 8 -4.52 -13.24 14.33
N THR A 9 -5.16 -14.37 14.00
CA THR A 9 -4.71 -15.68 14.48
C THR A 9 -3.85 -16.34 13.42
N TYR A 10 -2.64 -16.77 13.80
CA TYR A 10 -1.76 -17.57 12.96
C TYR A 10 -1.50 -18.91 13.62
N ALA A 11 -1.85 -20.00 12.93
CA ALA A 11 -1.93 -21.34 13.51
C ALA A 11 -2.81 -21.34 14.77
N THR A 12 -2.24 -21.59 15.95
CA THR A 12 -2.93 -21.59 17.24
C THR A 12 -2.71 -20.31 18.06
N ARG A 13 -1.87 -19.37 17.57
CA ARG A 13 -1.48 -18.17 18.31
C ARG A 13 -2.27 -16.96 17.82
N ARG A 14 -2.86 -16.20 18.76
CA ARG A 14 -3.37 -14.85 18.50
C ARG A 14 -2.20 -13.86 18.54
N LEU A 15 -2.02 -13.13 17.45
CA LEU A 15 -1.00 -12.10 17.26
C LEU A 15 -1.67 -10.73 17.27
N LYS A 16 -1.05 -9.75 17.93
CA LYS A 16 -1.40 -8.33 17.90
C LYS A 16 -0.53 -7.61 16.87
N ALA A 17 -0.91 -6.38 16.52
CA ALA A 17 -0.04 -5.53 15.73
C ALA A 17 1.29 -5.31 16.47
N GLY A 18 2.42 -5.42 15.76
CA GLY A 18 3.77 -5.38 16.31
C GLY A 18 4.32 -6.75 16.73
N ASP A 19 3.49 -7.78 16.91
CA ASP A 19 3.99 -9.10 17.32
C ASP A 19 4.80 -9.74 16.21
N THR A 20 5.99 -10.22 16.56
CA THR A 20 6.84 -10.98 15.66
C THR A 20 6.45 -12.46 15.65
N PHE A 21 6.43 -13.06 14.47
CA PHE A 21 6.16 -14.48 14.28
C PHE A 21 6.91 -15.05 13.09
N GLU A 22 7.04 -16.37 13.08
CA GLU A 22 7.70 -17.10 12.00
C GLU A 22 6.65 -17.75 11.10
N PRO A 23 6.63 -17.44 9.79
CA PRO A 23 5.75 -18.12 8.85
C PRO A 23 6.24 -19.56 8.61
N ARG A 24 5.31 -20.52 8.65
CA ARG A 24 5.63 -21.95 8.43
C ARG A 24 6.18 -22.25 7.03
N THR A 25 5.78 -21.46 6.03
CA THR A 25 6.19 -21.64 4.64
C THR A 25 6.37 -20.30 3.93
N ARG A 26 7.15 -20.30 2.84
CA ARG A 26 7.30 -19.13 1.95
C ARG A 26 6.01 -18.72 1.25
N ALA A 27 5.11 -19.67 1.00
CA ALA A 27 3.79 -19.38 0.44
C ALA A 27 2.94 -18.58 1.45
N HIS A 28 2.92 -19.00 2.72
CA HIS A 28 2.26 -18.25 3.79
C HIS A 28 2.85 -16.85 3.95
N GLU A 29 4.18 -16.72 3.88
CA GLU A 29 4.84 -15.41 3.93
C GLU A 29 4.32 -14.47 2.83
N ARG A 30 4.32 -14.93 1.58
CA ARG A 30 3.83 -14.14 0.45
C ARG A 30 2.36 -13.74 0.60
N LEU A 31 1.51 -14.68 1.02
CA LEU A 31 0.08 -14.41 1.20
C LEU A 31 -0.18 -13.37 2.30
N LEU A 32 0.52 -13.46 3.43
CA LEU A 32 0.32 -12.53 4.55
C LEU A 32 0.81 -11.11 4.23
N ILE A 33 1.88 -10.98 3.45
CA ILE A 33 2.36 -9.70 2.92
C ILE A 33 1.36 -9.14 1.91
N ALA A 34 0.90 -9.95 0.95
CA ALA A 34 -0.06 -9.53 -0.08
C ALA A 34 -1.39 -9.07 0.54
N LEU A 35 -1.86 -9.75 1.59
CA LEU A 35 -3.05 -9.38 2.37
C LEU A 35 -2.83 -8.20 3.32
N LYS A 36 -1.61 -7.63 3.37
CA LYS A 36 -1.24 -6.53 4.28
C LYS A 36 -1.50 -6.86 5.76
N ARG A 37 -1.36 -8.14 6.16
CA ARG A 37 -1.47 -8.59 7.56
C ARG A 37 -0.13 -8.73 8.26
N ALA A 38 0.95 -8.87 7.49
CA ALA A 38 2.29 -8.97 8.05
C ALA A 38 3.32 -8.31 7.12
N GLN A 39 4.42 -7.84 7.69
CA GLN A 39 5.55 -7.26 6.97
C GLN A 39 6.83 -8.01 7.32
N ARG A 40 7.77 -8.09 6.37
CA ARG A 40 9.11 -8.68 6.62
C ARG A 40 9.86 -7.78 7.60
N SER A 41 10.29 -8.35 8.73
CA SER A 41 11.24 -7.68 9.61
C SER A 41 12.58 -7.64 8.88
N ALA A 42 12.98 -6.47 8.37
CA ALA A 42 14.35 -6.27 7.92
C ALA A 42 15.24 -6.39 9.17
N GLY A 43 16.15 -7.37 9.18
CA GLY A 43 17.02 -7.61 10.33
C GLY A 43 17.96 -6.43 10.56
N GLU A 44 17.94 -5.89 11.78
CA GLU A 44 19.10 -5.42 12.54
C GLU A 44 20.14 -4.57 11.77
N ASN A 45 19.77 -3.34 11.38
CA ASN A 45 20.63 -2.14 11.44
C ASN A 45 19.88 -0.88 10.98
N GLN A 46 19.13 -0.26 11.89
CA GLN A 46 19.08 1.19 12.11
C GLN A 46 18.09 1.49 13.26
N PRO A 47 18.51 2.20 14.31
CA PRO A 47 17.57 2.96 15.12
C PRO A 47 17.35 4.29 14.40
N ASP A 48 16.16 4.50 13.85
CA ASP A 48 15.67 5.86 13.69
C ASP A 48 14.17 5.89 13.92
N GLU A 49 13.79 6.86 14.73
CA GLU A 49 12.48 7.12 15.28
C GLU A 49 11.40 7.37 14.21
N GLN A 50 10.14 7.14 14.63
CA GLN A 50 8.90 7.74 14.08
C GLN A 50 8.54 7.30 12.64
N GLN A 51 7.37 6.73 12.38
CA GLN A 51 6.14 7.49 12.14
C GLN A 51 4.94 6.53 11.96
N ASP A 52 3.83 6.79 12.67
CA ASP A 52 2.47 6.60 12.16
C ASP A 52 2.16 7.75 11.17
N PRO A 53 1.23 7.63 10.20
CA PRO A 53 0.96 6.55 9.26
C PRO A 53 1.13 7.03 7.78
N ALA A 54 0.86 6.13 6.82
CA ALA A 54 0.62 6.37 5.37
C ALA A 54 1.80 6.03 4.42
N PRO A 55 1.52 5.81 3.11
CA PRO A 55 1.67 4.47 2.52
C PRO A 55 2.58 4.49 1.30
N GLN A 56 3.72 3.79 1.32
CA GLN A 56 4.54 3.70 0.12
C GLN A 56 5.10 2.29 -0.08
N ALA A 57 4.49 1.58 -1.02
CA ALA A 57 5.16 0.55 -1.79
C ALA A 57 5.39 1.14 -3.20
N PRO A 58 6.63 1.18 -3.72
CA PRO A 58 6.90 1.76 -5.04
C PRO A 58 6.75 0.70 -6.15
N ALA A 59 6.00 1.04 -7.21
CA ALA A 59 6.24 0.74 -8.65
C ALA A 59 4.92 0.75 -9.45
N PRO A 60 4.93 0.93 -10.79
CA PRO A 60 5.61 1.91 -11.64
C PRO A 60 4.58 2.67 -12.53
N LYS A 61 4.76 3.96 -12.83
CA LYS A 61 3.96 4.76 -13.82
C LYS A 61 2.41 4.81 -13.63
N GLY A 62 1.83 4.13 -12.65
CA GLY A 62 0.39 4.13 -12.36
C GLY A 62 -0.08 5.24 -11.40
N ASP A 63 0.83 5.76 -10.58
CA ASP A 63 0.53 6.81 -9.60
C ASP A 63 0.18 8.16 -10.27
N ASP A 64 0.78 8.44 -11.43
CA ASP A 64 0.53 9.69 -12.17
C ASP A 64 -0.91 9.72 -12.70
N LEU A 65 -1.35 8.63 -13.34
CA LEU A 65 -2.72 8.47 -13.83
C LEU A 65 -3.75 8.48 -12.70
N ALA A 66 -3.50 7.77 -11.60
CA ALA A 66 -4.42 7.73 -10.46
C ALA A 66 -4.56 9.13 -9.81
N SER A 67 -3.46 9.87 -9.71
CA SER A 67 -3.44 11.24 -9.16
C SER A 67 -4.20 12.21 -10.06
N LEU A 68 -3.98 12.14 -11.38
CA LEU A 68 -4.71 12.95 -12.36
C LEU A 68 -6.21 12.65 -12.36
N ARG A 69 -6.60 11.38 -12.24
CA ARG A 69 -8.03 11.02 -12.16
C ARG A 69 -8.70 11.62 -10.92
N LYS A 70 -8.01 11.59 -9.78
CA LYS A 70 -8.50 12.19 -8.52
C LYS A 70 -8.60 13.72 -8.64
N ALA A 71 -7.61 14.37 -9.24
CA ALA A 71 -7.62 15.82 -9.47
C ALA A 71 -8.79 16.25 -10.38
N TYR A 72 -9.06 15.48 -11.45
CA TYR A 72 -10.21 15.72 -12.31
C TYR A 72 -11.55 15.56 -11.57
N GLU A 73 -11.68 14.51 -10.74
CA GLU A 73 -12.88 14.28 -9.94
C GLU A 73 -13.13 15.41 -8.92
N VAL A 74 -12.08 15.94 -8.30
CA VAL A 74 -12.19 17.11 -7.40
C VAL A 74 -12.61 18.37 -8.16
N LYS A 75 -12.03 18.64 -9.35
CA LYS A 75 -12.30 19.86 -10.13
C LYS A 75 -13.69 19.86 -10.78
N PHE A 76 -14.16 18.70 -11.27
CA PHE A 76 -15.40 18.60 -12.03
C PHE A 76 -16.53 17.83 -11.31
N GLY A 77 -16.26 17.24 -10.14
CA GLY A 77 -17.22 16.45 -9.38
C GLY A 77 -17.66 15.15 -10.05
N LYS A 78 -16.98 14.75 -11.13
CA LYS A 78 -17.34 13.60 -11.97
C LYS A 78 -16.13 12.71 -12.20
N ARG A 79 -16.37 11.40 -12.21
CA ARG A 79 -15.33 10.41 -12.48
C ARG A 79 -14.90 10.51 -13.96
N PRO A 80 -13.60 10.63 -14.25
CA PRO A 80 -13.11 10.65 -15.62
C PRO A 80 -13.27 9.29 -16.27
N TYR A 81 -13.37 9.28 -17.60
CA TYR A 81 -13.51 8.06 -18.38
C TYR A 81 -12.27 7.16 -18.22
N HIS A 82 -12.48 5.86 -18.01
CA HIS A 82 -11.39 4.91 -17.75
C HIS A 82 -10.43 4.74 -18.93
N GLY A 83 -10.86 5.03 -20.15
CA GLY A 83 -10.03 4.99 -21.36
C GLY A 83 -9.23 6.26 -21.63
N TRP A 84 -9.21 7.23 -20.71
CA TRP A 84 -8.35 8.42 -20.85
C TRP A 84 -6.96 8.18 -20.26
N ASP A 85 -5.96 8.60 -21.03
CA ASP A 85 -4.55 8.60 -20.68
C ASP A 85 -4.14 9.87 -19.94
N ALA A 86 -2.92 9.87 -19.40
CA ALA A 86 -2.41 10.95 -18.54
C ALA A 86 -2.39 12.30 -19.28
N ALA A 87 -1.99 12.31 -20.55
CA ALA A 87 -1.98 13.53 -21.36
C ALA A 87 -3.37 14.16 -21.48
N THR A 88 -4.40 13.36 -21.77
CA THR A 88 -5.79 13.82 -21.89
C THR A 88 -6.34 14.32 -20.56
N LEU A 89 -6.02 13.63 -19.45
CA LEU A 89 -6.45 14.07 -18.12
C LEU A 89 -5.79 15.40 -17.73
N THR A 90 -4.48 15.54 -17.95
CA THR A 90 -3.75 16.80 -17.68
C THR A 90 -4.29 17.94 -18.52
N GLU A 91 -4.57 17.71 -19.80
CA GLU A 91 -5.17 18.71 -20.69
C GLU A 91 -6.56 19.13 -20.18
N LYS A 92 -7.42 18.18 -19.80
CA LYS A 92 -8.76 18.49 -19.27
C LYS A 92 -8.73 19.18 -17.90
N ILE A 93 -7.71 18.92 -17.08
CA ILE A 93 -7.49 19.63 -15.82
C ILE A 93 -6.99 21.06 -16.07
N GLY A 94 -6.10 21.26 -17.04
CA GLY A 94 -5.50 22.56 -17.38
C GLY A 94 -6.37 23.46 -18.26
N ALA A 95 -7.27 22.90 -19.06
CA ALA A 95 -8.17 23.63 -19.97
C ALA A 95 -9.41 24.25 -19.28
N ALA A 96 -9.36 24.48 -17.97
CA ALA A 96 -10.45 25.04 -17.17
C ALA A 96 -9.97 26.18 -16.29
#